data_AF-A0ABD1I706-F1
#
_entry.id   AF-A0ABD1I706-F1
#
_cell.length_a   1.000
_cell.length_b   1.000
_cell.length_c   1.000
_cell.angle_alpha   90.00
_cell.angle_beta   90.00
_cell.angle_gamma   90.00
#
_symmetry.space_group_name_H-M   'P 1'
#
loop_
_entity.id
_entity.type
_entity.pdbx_description
1 polymer ?
#
loop_
_entity_poly.entity_id
_entity_poly.type
_entity_poly.pdbx_seq_one_letter_code
_entity_poly.pdbx_strand_id
1 'polypeptide(L)' 'MPQIPVIVCEIFDVWGMDFMGPFPSSYGNLYILVAVDYVSKWIEVKATSTCDAKEVARFLKSNIFARFGVPRAIISD' A
#
# COMPACT_ATOMS: atom_id res chain seq x y z
N MET A 1 17.52 -33.92 2.03
CA MET A 1 16.78 -32.75 2.55
C MET A 1 16.43 -31.87 1.35
N PRO A 2 15.16 -31.52 1.11
CA PRO A 2 14.85 -30.56 0.07
C PRO A 2 15.32 -29.18 0.52
N GLN A 3 16.14 -28.53 -0.29
CA GLN A 3 16.53 -27.14 -0.05
C GLN A 3 15.33 -26.26 -0.38
N ILE A 4 14.83 -25.53 0.62
CA ILE A 4 13.81 -24.50 0.39
C ILE A 4 14.55 -23.32 -0.26
N PRO A 5 14.13 -22.84 -1.44
CA PRO A 5 14.74 -21.65 -2.03
C PRO A 5 14.52 -20.45 -1.09
N VAL A 6 15.59 -19.72 -0.79
CA VAL A 6 15.48 -18.44 -0.08
C VAL A 6 14.72 -17.49 -0.97
N ILE A 7 13.55 -17.06 -0.53
CA ILE A 7 12.78 -16.02 -1.23
C ILE A 7 13.53 -14.71 -1.02
N VAL A 8 14.27 -14.27 -2.03
CA VAL A 8 14.84 -12.92 -2.06
C VAL A 8 13.69 -11.96 -2.36
N CYS A 9 13.48 -11.02 -1.45
CA CYS A 9 12.54 -9.91 -1.56
C CYS A 9 13.35 -8.63 -1.82
N GLU A 10 13.12 -7.99 -2.96
CA GLU A 10 13.77 -6.74 -3.32
C GLU A 10 12.97 -5.51 -2.82
N ILE A 11 13.58 -4.34 -2.90
CA ILE A 11 12.89 -3.09 -2.55
C ILE A 11 11.70 -2.91 -3.50
N PHE A 12 10.53 -2.59 -2.94
CA PHE A 12 9.25 -2.44 -3.65
C PHE A 12 8.59 -3.73 -4.14
N ASP A 13 9.12 -4.91 -3.81
CA ASP A 13 8.49 -6.20 -4.16
C ASP A 13 7.19 -6.46 -3.37
N VAL A 14 7.12 -6.01 -2.11
CA VAL A 14 6.00 -6.32 -1.21
C VAL A 14 5.55 -5.07 -0.48
N TRP A 15 4.26 -4.77 -0.56
CA TRP A 15 3.66 -3.63 0.13
C TRP A 15 2.62 -4.10 1.14
N GLY A 16 2.67 -3.56 2.34
CA GLY A 16 1.56 -3.62 3.30
C GLY A 16 0.65 -2.42 3.10
N MET A 17 -0.66 -2.62 3.11
CA MET A 17 -1.66 -1.57 2.94
C MET A 17 -2.74 -1.67 4.01
N ASP A 18 -3.21 -0.52 4.47
CA ASP A 18 -4.28 -0.43 5.47
C ASP A 18 -4.97 0.94 5.42
N PHE A 19 -6.19 1.02 5.94
CA PHE A 19 -6.90 2.25 6.21
C PHE A 19 -6.86 2.61 7.69
N MET A 20 -6.44 3.84 7.99
CA MET A 20 -6.60 4.41 9.32
C MET A 20 -7.84 5.32 9.35
N GLY A 21 -8.64 5.23 10.41
CA GLY A 21 -9.77 6.12 10.67
C GLY A 21 -10.98 5.41 11.29
N PRO A 22 -12.15 6.07 11.34
CA PRO A 22 -12.39 7.43 10.85
C PRO A 22 -11.79 8.51 11.77
N PHE A 23 -11.23 9.55 11.16
CA PHE A 23 -10.71 10.76 11.79
C PHE A 23 -11.72 11.91 11.70
N PRO A 24 -11.55 13.00 12.48
CA PRO A 24 -12.28 14.23 12.25
C PRO A 24 -12.14 14.70 10.79
N SER A 25 -13.26 15.07 10.17
CA SER A 25 -13.29 15.44 8.76
C SER A 25 -12.35 16.61 8.46
N SER A 26 -11.49 16.42 7.46
CA SER A 26 -10.66 17.45 6.88
C SER A 26 -10.91 17.52 5.38
N TYR A 27 -11.58 18.58 4.93
CA TYR A 27 -12.02 18.75 3.53
C TYR A 27 -12.85 17.55 3.00
N GLY A 28 -13.64 16.91 3.88
CA GLY A 28 -14.46 15.74 3.51
C GLY A 28 -13.71 14.41 3.54
N ASN A 29 -12.43 14.39 3.89
CA ASN A 29 -11.67 13.15 4.09
C ASN A 29 -11.76 12.69 5.54
N LEU A 30 -12.08 11.42 5.72
CA LEU A 30 -12.25 10.76 7.02
C LEU A 30 -11.20 9.68 7.27
N TYR A 31 -10.55 9.19 6.21
CA TYR A 31 -9.64 8.05 6.30
C TYR A 31 -8.30 8.40 5.67
N ILE A 32 -7.28 7.68 6.12
CA ILE A 32 -5.93 7.75 5.56
C ILE A 32 -5.61 6.35 5.03
N LEU A 33 -5.48 6.23 3.70
CA LEU A 33 -4.93 5.03 3.07
C LEU A 33 -3.41 5.12 3.15
N VAL A 34 -2.79 4.10 3.76
CA VAL A 34 -1.35 4.00 3.90
C VAL A 34 -0.86 2.77 3.15
N ALA A 35 0.26 2.89 2.45
CA ALA A 35 1.02 1.77 1.91
C ALA A 35 2.48 1.87 2.34
N VAL A 36 3.04 0.77 2.82
CA VAL A 36 4.42 0.69 3.29
C VAL A 36 5.16 -0.43 2.57
N ASP A 37 6.28 -0.10 1.94
CA ASP A 37 7.18 -1.11 1.38
C ASP A 37 7.83 -1.93 2.50
N TYR A 38 7.81 -3.26 2.36
CA TYR A 38 8.21 -4.15 3.43
C TYR A 38 9.71 -4.09 3.73
N VAL A 39 10.55 -3.84 2.70
CA VAL A 39 12.01 -3.87 2.78
C VAL A 39 12.58 -2.52 3.16
N SER A 40 12.32 -1.48 2.37
CA SER A 40 12.85 -0.12 2.59
C SER A 40 12.12 0.66 3.67
N LYS A 41 10.92 0.21 4.09
CA LYS A 41 9.99 0.95 4.95
C LYS A 41 9.54 2.29 4.34
N TRP A 42 9.64 2.46 3.02
CA TRP A 42 9.11 3.62 2.31
C TRP A 42 7.59 3.68 2.47
N ILE A 43 7.04 4.89 2.66
CA ILE A 43 5.63 5.12 2.96
C ILE A 43 4.99 5.99 1.87
N GLU A 44 3.85 5.53 1.34
CA GLU A 44 2.94 6.31 0.51
C GLU A 44 1.61 6.48 1.25
N VAL A 45 1.07 7.70 1.27
CA VAL A 45 -0.14 8.03 2.05
C VAL A 45 -1.11 8.87 1.22
N LYS A 46 -2.41 8.60 1.38
CA LYS A 46 -3.47 9.41 0.76
C LYS A 46 -4.66 9.59 1.69
N ALA A 47 -5.12 10.83 1.85
CA ALA A 47 -6.39 11.14 2.50
C ALA A 47 -7.57 10.75 1.58
N THR A 48 -8.58 10.10 2.15
CA THR A 48 -9.76 9.60 1.42
C THR A 48 -11.04 9.86 2.20
N SER A 49 -12.14 10.06 1.47
CA SER A 49 -13.49 10.18 2.05
C SER A 49 -14.10 8.83 2.42
N THR A 50 -13.64 7.75 1.79
CA THR A 50 -14.20 6.39 1.87
C THR A 50 -13.09 5.33 1.83
N CYS A 51 -13.33 4.16 2.44
CA CYS A 51 -12.45 2.99 2.36
C CYS A 51 -12.81 2.07 1.18
N ASP A 52 -13.17 2.63 0.03
CA ASP A 52 -13.63 1.83 -1.10
C ASP A 52 -12.49 1.30 -1.98
N ALA A 53 -12.75 0.19 -2.67
CA ALA A 53 -11.77 -0.43 -3.56
C ALA A 53 -11.37 0.46 -4.76
N LYS A 54 -12.19 1.46 -5.11
CA LYS A 54 -11.93 2.36 -6.22
C LYS A 54 -10.85 3.38 -5.85
N GLU A 55 -10.88 3.89 -4.63
CA GLU A 55 -9.81 4.74 -4.09
C GLU A 55 -8.50 3.97 -3.94
N VAL A 56 -8.56 2.72 -3.47
CA VAL A 56 -7.39 1.82 -3.41
C VAL A 56 -6.80 1.59 -4.80
N ALA A 57 -7.62 1.20 -5.79
CA ALA A 57 -7.15 0.95 -7.15
C ALA A 57 -6.53 2.20 -7.80
N ARG A 58 -7.14 3.38 -7.56
CA ARG A 58 -6.58 4.65 -8.05
C ARG A 58 -5.23 4.94 -7.41
N PHE A 59 -5.14 4.79 -6.08
CA PHE A 59 -3.90 4.98 -5.33
C PHE A 59 -2.80 4.03 -5.79
N LEU A 60 -3.09 2.73 -5.94
CA LEU A 60 -2.13 1.76 -6.46
C LEU A 60 -1.59 2.17 -7.83
N LYS A 61 -2.48 2.57 -8.75
CA LYS A 61 -2.09 2.98 -10.09
C LYS A 61 -1.21 4.24 -10.10
N SER A 62 -1.57 5.28 -9.34
CA SER A 62 -0.87 6.58 -9.38
C SER A 62 0.34 6.65 -8.47
N ASN A 63 0.28 6.04 -7.29
CA ASN A 63 1.28 6.20 -6.24
C ASN A 63 2.27 5.04 -6.17
N ILE A 64 1.86 3.82 -6.53
CA ILE A 64 2.74 2.65 -6.51
C ILE A 64 3.21 2.28 -7.92
N PHE A 65 2.30 1.84 -8.79
CA PHE A 65 2.65 1.25 -10.08
C PHE A 65 3.39 2.21 -11.00
N ALA A 66 2.89 3.45 -11.10
CA ALA A 66 3.51 4.47 -11.95
C ALA A 66 4.89 4.93 -11.47
N ARG A 67 5.25 4.71 -10.20
CA ARG A 67 6.47 5.25 -9.58
C ARG A 67 7.52 4.21 -9.26
N PHE A 68 7.10 3.03 -8.81
CA PHE A 68 7.97 1.96 -8.32
C PHE A 68 7.84 0.66 -9.13
N GLY A 69 6.88 0.59 -10.06
CA GLY A 69 6.55 -0.62 -10.80
C GLY A 69 5.48 -1.47 -10.10
N VAL A 70 5.17 -2.62 -10.69
CA VAL A 70 4.15 -3.54 -10.16
C VAL A 70 4.79 -4.42 -9.09
N PRO A 71 4.34 -4.36 -7.83
CA PRO A 71 4.88 -5.20 -6.78
C PRO A 71 4.51 -6.67 -7.01
N ARG A 72 5.30 -7.58 -6.44
CA ARG A 72 5.04 -9.02 -6.46
C ARG A 72 3.88 -9.40 -5.55
N ALA A 73 3.69 -8.67 -4.45
CA ALA A 73 2.57 -8.87 -3.54
C ALA A 73 2.11 -7.58 -2.86
N ILE A 74 0.81 -7.52 -2.59
CA ILE A 74 0.19 -6.53 -1.72
C ILE A 74 -0.49 -7.31 -0.59
N ILE A 75 -0.23 -6.89 0.65
CA ILE A 75 -0.80 -7.47 1.86
C ILE A 75 -1.75 -6.43 2.45
N SER A 76 -3.01 -6.82 2.66
CA SER A 76 -4.08 -6.02 3.28
C SER A 76 -4.82 -6.92 4.27
N ASP A 77 -5.56 -6.33 5.21
CA ASP A 77 -6.50 -7.04 6.09
C ASP A 77 -7.74 -7.58 5.35
#